data_AF-A0A0L0CCL8-F1
#
_entry.id   AF-A0A0L0CCL8-F1
#
_cell.length_a   1.000
_cell.length_b   1.000
_cell.length_c   1.000
_cell.angle_alpha   90.00
_cell.angle_beta   90.00
_cell.angle_gamma   90.00
#
_symmetry.space_group_name_H-M   'P 1'
#
loop_
_entity.id
_entity.type
_entity.pdbx_description
1 polymer ?
#
loop_
_entity_poly.entity_id
_entity_poly.type
_entity_poly.pdbx_seq_one_letter_code
_entity_poly.pdbx_strand_id
1 'polypeptide(L)'
;MSFDEIKAKIHAASESVGRSDVQLIAVSKFQPASAIQELYDQGHRHFGENYVQELTAKSKELPQDIKWHLIGHLQSNKAKVVKDVPNLFSLDSLDSLSLAKKLETQLDRKLEVYIQINVSNEAQK
;
A
#
# COMPACT_ATOMS: atom_id res chain seq x y z
N MET A 1 5.41 -19.18 6.99
CA MET A 1 3.97 -19.18 7.28
C MET A 1 3.25 -18.98 5.97
N SER A 2 2.24 -19.79 5.68
CA SER A 2 1.41 -19.63 4.49
C SER A 2 0.49 -18.40 4.65
N PHE A 3 -0.09 -17.96 3.54
CA PHE A 3 -1.05 -16.86 3.55
C PHE A 3 -2.28 -17.15 4.42
N ASP A 4 -2.80 -18.37 4.37
CA ASP A 4 -3.97 -18.76 5.17
C ASP A 4 -3.64 -18.91 6.66
N GLU A 5 -2.43 -19.33 7.01
CA GLU A 5 -1.96 -19.30 8.40
C GLU A 5 -1.92 -17.87 8.95
N ILE A 6 -1.54 -16.88 8.13
CA ILE A 6 -1.53 -15.47 8.53
C ILE A 6 -2.97 -14.97 8.73
N LYS A 7 -3.89 -15.27 7.81
CA LYS A 7 -5.32 -14.91 7.97
C LYS A 7 -5.91 -15.50 9.24
N ALA A 8 -5.65 -16.78 9.52
CA ALA A 8 -6.15 -17.44 10.72
C ALA A 8 -5.63 -16.78 12.01
N LYS A 9 -4.35 -16.38 12.02
CA LYS A 9 -3.77 -15.64 13.16
C LYS A 9 -4.40 -14.27 13.35
N ILE A 10 -4.62 -13.53 12.27
CA ILE A 10 -5.30 -12.22 12.32
C ILE A 10 -6.71 -12.41 12.87
N HIS A 11 -7.47 -13.37 12.35
CA HIS A 11 -8.83 -13.66 12.82
C HIS A 11 -8.87 -13.97 14.32
N ALA A 12 -8.02 -14.89 14.79
CA ALA A 12 -7.96 -15.25 16.20
C ALA A 12 -7.58 -14.05 17.10
N ALA A 13 -6.63 -13.21 16.67
CA ALA A 13 -6.26 -12.01 17.41
C ALA A 13 -7.40 -10.99 17.45
N SER A 14 -8.06 -10.77 16.31
CA SER A 14 -9.24 -9.90 16.16
C SER A 14 -10.39 -10.32 17.08
N GLU A 15 -10.75 -11.60 17.09
CA GLU A 15 -11.78 -12.16 17.97
C GLU A 15 -11.46 -11.97 19.45
N SER A 16 -10.19 -12.15 19.84
CA SER A 16 -9.77 -12.05 21.24
C SER A 16 -9.99 -10.67 21.86
N VAL A 17 -10.13 -9.63 21.03
CA VAL A 17 -10.35 -8.24 21.46
C VAL A 17 -11.68 -7.67 20.93
N GLY A 18 -12.55 -8.50 20.35
CA GLY A 18 -13.85 -8.08 19.82
C GLY A 18 -13.79 -7.09 18.66
N ARG A 19 -12.71 -7.12 17.86
CA ARG A 19 -12.55 -6.25 16.68
C ARG A 19 -12.58 -7.07 15.40
N SER A 20 -13.20 -6.55 14.35
CA SER A 20 -13.26 -7.21 13.03
C SER A 20 -12.74 -6.34 11.90
N ASP A 21 -12.27 -5.13 12.20
CA ASP A 21 -11.86 -4.09 11.26
C ASP A 21 -10.35 -4.14 10.96
N VAL A 22 -9.83 -5.31 10.61
CA VAL A 22 -8.41 -5.49 10.31
C VAL A 22 -8.22 -5.76 8.81
N GLN A 23 -7.43 -4.89 8.17
CA GLN A 23 -7.04 -5.06 6.77
C GLN A 23 -5.66 -5.73 6.68
N LEU A 24 -5.62 -6.92 6.09
CA LEU A 24 -4.36 -7.55 5.69
C LEU A 24 -3.87 -6.90 4.38
N ILE A 25 -2.65 -6.38 4.39
CA ILE A 25 -1.94 -5.84 3.22
C ILE A 25 -0.74 -6.74 2.93
N ALA A 26 -0.70 -7.41 1.79
CA ALA A 26 0.43 -8.24 1.38
C ALA A 26 1.54 -7.37 0.78
N VAL A 27 2.69 -7.27 1.47
CA VAL A 27 3.83 -6.46 0.99
C VAL A 27 4.57 -7.22 -0.11
N SER A 28 4.59 -6.66 -1.32
CA SER A 28 5.08 -7.32 -2.53
C SER A 28 6.33 -6.69 -3.14
N LYS A 29 7.01 -5.79 -2.42
CA LYS A 29 8.29 -5.22 -2.86
C LYS A 29 9.28 -6.32 -3.26
N PHE A 30 9.94 -6.15 -4.40
CA PHE A 30 10.85 -7.11 -5.01
C PHE A 30 10.25 -8.45 -5.45
N GLN A 31 8.94 -8.66 -5.26
CA GLN A 31 8.27 -9.85 -5.78
C GLN A 31 7.88 -9.65 -7.24
N PRO A 32 8.03 -10.67 -8.10
CA PRO A 32 7.56 -10.60 -9.48
C PRO A 32 6.04 -10.48 -9.54
N ALA A 33 5.53 -9.93 -10.65
CA ALA A 33 4.08 -9.82 -10.88
C ALA A 33 3.37 -11.19 -10.79
N SER A 34 4.02 -12.28 -11.19
CA SER A 34 3.48 -13.64 -11.08
C SER A 34 3.15 -14.06 -9.64
N ALA A 35 3.99 -13.70 -8.66
CA ALA A 35 3.73 -14.01 -7.25
C ALA A 35 2.52 -13.21 -6.71
N ILE A 36 2.35 -11.98 -7.22
CA ILE A 36 1.19 -11.14 -6.88
C ILE A 36 -0.08 -11.72 -7.52
N GLN A 37 0.01 -12.17 -8.78
CA GLN A 37 -1.08 -12.82 -9.50
C GLN A 37 -1.54 -14.10 -8.79
N GLU A 38 -0.62 -14.94 -8.31
CA GLU A 38 -0.96 -16.16 -7.56
C GLU A 38 -1.79 -15.85 -6.31
N LEU A 39 -1.45 -14.79 -5.57
CA LEU A 39 -2.19 -14.38 -4.39
C LEU A 39 -3.51 -13.69 -4.73
N TYR A 40 -3.53 -12.95 -5.84
CA TYR A 40 -4.73 -12.33 -6.39
C TYR A 40 -5.77 -13.38 -6.81
N ASP A 41 -5.32 -14.47 -7.43
CA ASP A 41 -6.18 -15.57 -7.88
C ASP A 41 -6.82 -16.31 -6.68
N GLN A 42 -6.20 -16.23 -5.50
CA GLN A 42 -6.76 -16.69 -4.22
C GLN A 42 -7.76 -15.70 -3.60
N GLY A 43 -8.14 -14.64 -4.33
CA GLY A 43 -9.12 -13.63 -3.90
C GLY A 43 -8.53 -12.46 -3.12
N HIS A 44 -7.20 -12.39 -2.91
CA HIS A 44 -6.60 -11.24 -2.26
C HIS A 44 -6.60 -10.01 -3.16
N ARG A 45 -6.70 -8.81 -2.58
CA ARG A 45 -6.77 -7.55 -3.34
C ARG A 45 -5.87 -6.44 -2.82
N HIS A 46 -5.41 -6.49 -1.57
CA HIS A 46 -4.69 -5.37 -0.94
C HIS A 46 -3.19 -5.64 -0.93
N PHE A 47 -2.44 -4.94 -1.79
CA PHE A 47 -1.00 -5.15 -1.92
C PHE A 47 -0.22 -3.88 -1.59
N GLY A 48 0.89 -4.05 -0.89
CA GLY A 48 1.75 -2.96 -0.44
C GLY A 48 3.06 -2.89 -1.22
N GLU A 49 3.37 -1.73 -1.77
CA GLU A 49 4.64 -1.46 -2.46
C GLU A 49 5.42 -0.34 -1.77
N ASN A 50 6.75 -0.45 -1.79
CA ASN A 50 7.63 0.58 -1.22
C ASN A 50 8.03 1.65 -2.24
N TYR A 51 8.10 1.28 -3.52
CA TYR A 51 8.66 2.13 -4.57
C TYR A 51 7.60 2.43 -5.62
N VAL A 52 7.28 3.71 -5.83
CA VAL A 52 6.22 4.13 -6.75
C VAL A 52 6.46 3.67 -8.18
N GLN A 53 7.71 3.56 -8.63
CA GLN A 53 8.04 3.06 -9.96
C GLN A 53 7.70 1.57 -10.12
N GLU A 54 8.01 0.76 -9.11
CA GLU A 54 7.68 -0.68 -9.08
C GLU A 54 6.17 -0.87 -9.05
N LEU A 55 5.49 -0.10 -8.20
CA LEU A 55 4.03 -0.05 -8.12
C LEU A 55 3.43 0.31 -9.50
N THR A 56 3.92 1.35 -10.16
CA THR A 56 3.42 1.80 -11.47
C THR A 56 3.64 0.78 -12.58
N ALA A 57 4.74 0.02 -12.53
CA ALA A 57 4.97 -1.07 -13.49
C ALA A 57 3.98 -2.21 -13.25
N LYS A 58 3.88 -2.68 -12.00
CA LYS A 58 2.98 -3.77 -11.60
C LYS A 58 1.50 -3.43 -11.82
N SER A 59 1.08 -2.19 -11.58
CA SER A 59 -0.30 -1.76 -11.79
C SER A 59 -0.73 -1.79 -13.25
N LYS A 60 0.20 -1.79 -14.20
CA LYS A 60 -0.09 -1.93 -15.64
C LYS A 60 -0.19 -3.39 -16.08
N GLU A 61 0.55 -4.27 -15.42
CA GLU A 61 0.62 -5.70 -15.75
C GLU A 61 -0.49 -6.52 -15.08
N LEU A 62 -0.97 -6.06 -13.93
CA LEU A 62 -1.89 -6.80 -13.07
C LEU A 62 -3.35 -6.29 -13.14
N PRO A 63 -4.33 -7.07 -12.65
CA PRO A 63 -5.74 -6.69 -12.62
C PRO A 63 -6.00 -5.33 -11.94
N GLN A 64 -6.92 -4.56 -12.52
CA GLN A 64 -7.19 -3.17 -12.12
C GLN A 64 -8.03 -3.03 -10.84
N ASP A 65 -8.63 -4.12 -10.35
CA ASP A 65 -9.34 -4.17 -9.07
C ASP A 65 -8.43 -4.46 -7.87
N ILE A 66 -7.12 -4.64 -8.09
CA ILE A 66 -6.12 -4.58 -7.03
C ILE A 66 -6.18 -3.20 -6.36
N LYS A 67 -6.07 -3.20 -5.03
CA LYS A 67 -5.95 -2.01 -4.20
C LYS A 67 -4.50 -1.86 -3.77
N TRP A 68 -3.78 -0.96 -4.42
CA TRP A 68 -2.37 -0.70 -4.10
C TRP A 68 -2.23 0.25 -2.93
N HIS A 69 -1.35 -0.09 -1.98
CA HIS A 69 -0.96 0.74 -0.85
C HIS A 69 0.51 1.14 -1.08
N LEU A 70 0.80 2.43 -1.20
CA LEU A 70 2.17 2.91 -1.24
C LEU A 70 2.65 3.11 0.20
N ILE A 71 3.35 2.11 0.75
CA ILE A 71 3.76 2.07 2.16
C ILE A 71 5.19 2.59 2.38
N GLY A 72 5.93 2.81 1.30
CA GLY A 72 7.27 3.40 1.33
C GLY A 72 7.25 4.90 1.03
N HIS A 73 8.27 5.60 1.53
CA HIS A 73 8.40 7.05 1.39
C HIS A 73 8.28 7.51 -0.08
N LEU A 74 7.35 8.44 -0.32
CA LEU A 74 7.14 9.05 -1.63
C LEU A 74 7.93 10.35 -1.75
N GLN A 75 9.02 10.31 -2.53
CA GLN A 75 9.79 11.51 -2.82
C GLN A 75 8.93 12.56 -3.54
N SER A 76 9.05 13.80 -3.10
CA SER A 76 8.30 14.97 -3.60
C SER A 76 8.29 15.13 -5.13
N ASN A 77 9.40 14.81 -5.81
CA ASN A 77 9.54 14.89 -7.27
C ASN A 77 8.86 13.72 -8.02
N LYS A 78 8.48 12.65 -7.31
CA LYS A 78 7.78 11.49 -7.83
C LYS A 78 6.27 11.53 -7.60
N ALA A 79 5.75 12.52 -6.87
CA ALA A 79 4.31 12.69 -6.64
C ALA A 79 3.48 12.68 -7.95
N LYS A 80 4.03 13.23 -9.04
CA LYS A 80 3.40 13.22 -10.37
C LYS A 80 3.18 11.85 -10.99
N VAL A 81 3.90 10.82 -10.54
CA VAL A 81 3.79 9.44 -11.04
C VAL A 81 2.58 8.74 -10.45
N VAL A 82 2.09 9.21 -9.29
CA VAL A 82 0.94 8.60 -8.60
C VAL A 82 -0.33 8.58 -9.46
N LYS A 83 -0.51 9.58 -10.34
CA LYS A 83 -1.64 9.63 -11.26
C LYS A 83 -1.66 8.50 -12.30
N ASP A 84 -0.50 7.87 -12.55
CA ASP A 84 -0.37 6.75 -13.48
C ASP A 84 -0.86 5.43 -12.86
N VAL A 85 -1.31 5.47 -11.60
CA VAL A 85 -1.82 4.34 -10.82
C VAL A 85 -3.29 4.60 -10.46
N PRO A 86 -4.24 4.32 -11.36
CA PRO A 86 -5.66 4.65 -11.16
C PRO A 86 -6.25 3.94 -9.93
N ASN A 87 -5.74 2.75 -9.61
CA ASN A 87 -6.14 1.91 -8.49
C ASN A 87 -5.21 2.02 -7.26
N LEU A 88 -4.45 3.13 -7.12
CA LEU A 88 -3.80 3.45 -5.85
C LEU A 88 -4.89 3.70 -4.80
N PHE A 89 -4.94 2.82 -3.81
CA PHE A 89 -5.91 2.86 -2.72
C PHE A 89 -5.48 3.87 -1.66
N SER A 90 -4.22 3.80 -1.21
CA SER A 90 -3.70 4.71 -0.18
C SER A 90 -2.21 5.01 -0.35
N LEU A 91 -1.79 6.13 0.25
CA LEU A 91 -0.39 6.45 0.57
C LEU A 91 -0.22 6.43 2.09
N ASP A 92 0.59 5.50 2.59
CA ASP A 92 0.66 5.25 4.04
C ASP A 92 1.87 5.94 4.70
N SER A 93 2.63 6.71 3.92
CA SER A 93 3.90 7.31 4.31
C SER A 93 3.91 8.83 4.15
N LEU A 94 2.77 9.51 4.34
CA LEU A 94 2.73 10.97 4.21
C LEU A 94 3.48 11.61 5.39
N ASP A 95 4.50 12.40 5.09
CA ASP A 95 5.41 12.95 6.12
C ASP A 95 5.49 14.49 6.10
N SER A 96 4.84 15.14 5.14
CA SER A 96 4.97 16.59 4.96
C SER A 96 3.77 17.21 4.26
N LEU A 97 3.42 18.43 4.69
CA LEU A 97 2.37 19.23 4.06
C LEU A 97 2.70 19.59 2.60
N SER A 98 3.99 19.75 2.28
CA SER A 98 4.45 20.02 0.92
C SER A 98 4.13 18.85 -0.03
N LEU A 99 4.34 17.62 0.42
CA LEU A 99 3.96 16.43 -0.35
C LEU A 99 2.44 16.32 -0.50
N ALA A 100 1.68 16.57 0.57
CA ALA A 100 0.21 16.55 0.53
C ALA A 100 -0.35 17.52 -0.52
N LYS A 101 0.11 18.78 -0.50
CA LYS A 101 -0.29 19.80 -1.49
C LYS A 101 0.09 19.41 -2.91
N LYS A 102 1.26 18.79 -3.11
CA LYS A 102 1.65 18.30 -4.44
C LYS A 102 0.70 17.20 -4.91
N LEU A 103 0.41 16.21 -4.08
CA LEU A 103 -0.52 15.13 -4.43
C LEU A 103 -1.90 15.66 -4.80
N GLU A 104 -2.42 16.63 -4.04
CA GLU A 104 -3.69 17.30 -4.33
C GLU A 104 -3.71 17.93 -5.75
N THR A 105 -2.59 18.52 -6.19
CA THR A 105 -2.51 19.08 -7.55
C THR A 105 -2.31 18.05 -8.66
N GLN A 106 -1.89 16.82 -8.33
CA GLN A 106 -1.56 15.79 -9.33
C GLN A 106 -2.73 14.82 -9.60
N LEU A 107 -3.76 14.83 -8.76
CA LEU A 107 -4.84 13.85 -8.79
C LEU A 107 -6.20 14.53 -8.95
N ASP A 108 -6.98 14.07 -9.92
CA ASP A 108 -8.38 14.49 -10.11
C ASP A 108 -9.34 13.72 -9.17
N ARG A 109 -8.79 12.96 -8.21
CA ARG A 109 -9.53 12.16 -7.23
C ARG A 109 -8.96 12.33 -5.83
N LYS A 110 -9.78 12.05 -4.83
CA LYS A 110 -9.30 11.93 -3.45
C LYS A 110 -8.49 10.64 -3.30
N LEU A 111 -7.32 10.76 -2.70
CA LEU A 111 -6.47 9.65 -2.29
C LEU A 111 -6.51 9.55 -0.76
N GLU A 112 -6.71 8.35 -0.24
CA GLU A 112 -6.57 8.10 1.19
C GLU A 112 -5.11 8.18 1.59
N VAL A 113 -4.81 8.89 2.68
CA VAL A 113 -3.45 9.09 3.15
C VAL A 113 -3.34 8.83 4.64
N TYR A 114 -2.24 8.20 5.05
CA TYR A 114 -1.88 8.03 6.45
C TYR A 114 -0.62 8.85 6.76
N ILE A 115 -0.65 9.52 7.91
CA ILE A 115 0.49 10.30 8.39
C ILE A 115 1.48 9.35 9.06
N GLN A 116 2.73 9.35 8.62
CA GLN A 116 3.77 8.54 9.22
C GLN A 116 4.34 9.23 10.46
N ILE A 117 4.23 8.56 11.61
CA ILE A 117 4.77 9.04 12.89
C ILE A 117 5.93 8.15 13.31
N ASN A 118 7.08 8.74 13.63
CA ASN A 118 8.20 8.03 14.23
C ASN A 118 7.93 7.83 15.73
N VAL A 119 7.67 6.58 16.13
CA VAL A 119 7.39 6.21 17.53
C VAL A 119 8.61 5.62 18.27
N SER A 120 9.70 5.28 17.58
CA SER A 120 10.88 4.65 18.20
C SER A 120 11.89 5.65 18.76
N ASN A 121 11.69 6.96 18.51
CA ASN A 121 12.63 8.03 18.87
C ASN A 121 14.05 7.83 18.31
N GLU A 122 14.21 6.93 17.33
CA GLU A 122 15.45 6.72 16.60
C GLU A 122 15.55 7.74 15.47
N ALA A 123 16.75 8.29 15.25
CA ALA A 123 16.97 9.20 14.14
C ALA A 123 16.76 8.47 12.80
N GLN A 124 15.90 9.02 11.94
CA GLN A 124 15.80 8.57 10.55
C GLN A 124 17.07 9.00 9.80
N LYS A 125 17.75 8.05 9.17
CA LYS A 125 18.92 8.28 8.31
C LYS A 125 18.51 8.62 6.88
#